data_AF-T1CJJ9-F1
#
_entry.id   AF-T1CJJ9-F1
#
_cell.length_a   1.000
_cell.length_b   1.000
_cell.length_c   1.000
_cell.angle_alpha   90.00
_cell.angle_beta   90.00
_cell.angle_gamma   90.00
#
_symmetry.space_group_name_H-M   'P 1'
#
loop_
_entity.id
_entity.type
_entity.pdbx_description
1 polymer ?
#
loop_
_entity_poly.entity_id
_entity_poly.type
_entity_poly.pdbx_seq_one_letter_code
_entity_poly.pdbx_strand_id
1 'polypeptide(L)'
;AVWSRIEDLLHARKSRWKATEQKLYRSVFTQKDPEAAPVAKGGRDEVYEPDADLRDFENVPLKDDIDAFFEREVRPHVPDAWMDRAKDKIGYEINFNRHFYKYTPPR
;
A
#
# COMPACT_ATOMS: atom_id res chain seq x y z
N ALA A 1 20.08 -15.50 8.78
CA ALA A 1 18.84 -15.37 7.98
C ALA A 1 19.03 -16.11 6.65
N VAL A 2 17.96 -16.62 6.03
CA VAL A 2 18.05 -17.32 4.73
C VAL A 2 18.66 -16.41 3.65
N TRP A 3 18.39 -15.11 3.72
CA TRP A 3 18.88 -14.10 2.78
C TRP A 3 20.41 -14.02 2.70
N SER A 4 21.11 -13.98 3.84
CA SER A 4 22.57 -13.87 3.84
C SER A 4 23.25 -15.05 3.14
N ARG A 5 22.69 -16.26 3.27
CA ARG A 5 23.19 -17.45 2.57
C ARG A 5 23.01 -17.36 1.06
N ILE A 6 21.95 -16.70 0.60
CA ILE A 6 21.70 -16.47 -0.84
C ILE A 6 22.72 -15.48 -1.38
N GLU A 7 23.00 -14.40 -0.63
CA GLU A 7 24.03 -13.43 -1.00
C GLU A 7 25.40 -14.10 -1.11
N ASP A 8 25.79 -14.93 -0.13
CA ASP A 8 27.03 -15.70 -0.17
C ASP A 8 27.12 -16.60 -1.42
N LEU A 9 26.03 -17.28 -1.78
CA LEU A 9 25.97 -18.13 -2.97
C LEU A 9 26.08 -17.33 -4.28
N LEU A 10 25.43 -16.17 -4.37
CA LEU A 10 25.52 -15.28 -5.52
C LEU A 10 26.94 -14.74 -5.70
N HIS A 11 27.57 -14.32 -4.60
CA HIS A 11 28.96 -13.88 -4.57
C HIS A 11 29.93 -14.98 -5.02
N ALA A 12 29.81 -16.19 -4.47
CA ALA A 12 30.63 -17.33 -4.84
C ALA A 12 30.52 -17.67 -6.34
N ARG A 13 29.34 -17.48 -6.93
CA ARG A 13 29.07 -17.70 -8.36
C ARG A 13 29.41 -16.51 -9.25
N LYS A 14 29.94 -15.41 -8.70
CA LYS A 14 30.17 -14.13 -9.41
C LYS A 14 28.94 -13.65 -10.19
N SER A 15 27.75 -13.94 -9.66
CA SER A 15 26.47 -13.57 -10.26
C SER A 15 25.77 -12.55 -9.39
N ARG A 16 24.95 -11.70 -10.02
CA ARG A 16 24.13 -10.72 -9.32
C ARG A 16 22.74 -10.71 -9.93
N TRP A 17 21.74 -10.87 -9.09
CA TRP A 17 20.35 -10.71 -9.51
C TRP A 17 19.99 -9.24 -9.73
N LYS A 18 19.28 -8.97 -10.81
CA LYS A 18 18.56 -7.72 -11.04
C LYS A 18 17.42 -7.59 -10.03
N ALA A 19 16.93 -6.36 -9.83
CA ALA A 19 15.81 -6.10 -8.92
C ALA A 19 14.56 -6.92 -9.25
N THR A 20 14.30 -7.20 -10.53
CA THR A 20 13.17 -8.04 -10.98
C THR A 20 13.31 -9.50 -10.53
N GLU A 21 14.51 -10.05 -10.59
CA GLU A 21 14.80 -11.44 -10.19
C GLU A 21 14.71 -11.58 -8.67
N GLN A 22 15.20 -10.59 -7.92
CA GLN A 22 15.05 -10.55 -6.46
C GLN A 22 13.57 -10.48 -6.04
N LYS A 23 12.79 -9.64 -6.73
CA LYS A 23 11.33 -9.55 -6.50
C LYS A 23 10.63 -10.87 -6.80
N LEU A 24 10.96 -11.50 -7.93
CA LEU A 24 10.41 -12.81 -8.30
C LEU A 24 10.74 -13.87 -7.24
N TYR A 25 11.99 -13.93 -6.80
CA TYR A 25 12.41 -14.85 -5.74
C TYR A 25 11.61 -14.64 -4.45
N ARG A 26 11.52 -13.38 -3.96
CA ARG A 26 10.69 -13.04 -2.78
C ARG A 26 9.25 -13.50 -2.97
N SER A 27 8.64 -13.23 -4.12
CA SER A 27 7.24 -13.59 -4.37
C SER A 27 6.95 -15.10 -4.41
N VAL A 28 7.93 -15.93 -4.82
CA VAL A 28 7.75 -17.38 -5.00
C VAL A 28 8.16 -18.17 -3.77
N PHE A 29 9.26 -17.77 -3.11
CA PHE A 29 9.90 -18.57 -2.06
C PHE A 29 9.72 -18.00 -0.66
N THR A 30 9.03 -16.87 -0.51
CA THR A 30 8.75 -16.27 0.78
C THR A 30 7.26 -15.97 0.93
N GLN A 31 6.80 -15.90 2.17
CA GLN A 31 5.45 -15.46 2.51
C GLN A 31 5.55 -14.26 3.44
N LYS A 32 4.52 -13.42 3.40
CA LYS A 32 4.38 -12.30 4.33
C LYS A 32 3.86 -12.84 5.66
N ASP A 33 4.44 -12.36 6.74
CA ASP A 33 4.05 -12.72 8.11
C ASP A 33 3.62 -11.43 8.83
N PRO A 34 2.34 -11.29 9.21
CA PRO A 34 1.83 -10.12 9.91
C PRO A 34 2.50 -9.87 11.26
N GLU A 35 3.03 -10.92 11.91
CA GLU A 35 3.66 -10.83 13.24
C GLU A 35 5.18 -10.58 13.15
N ALA A 36 5.73 -10.48 11.94
CA ALA A 36 7.14 -10.22 11.75
C ALA A 36 7.52 -8.79 12.15
N ALA A 37 8.78 -8.62 12.57
CA ALA A 37 9.32 -7.30 12.85
C ALA A 37 9.24 -6.41 11.58
N PRO A 38 8.82 -5.14 11.72
CA PRO A 38 8.76 -4.20 10.61
C PRO A 38 10.09 -4.08 9.85
N VAL A 39 10.03 -4.10 8.52
CA VAL A 39 11.22 -4.01 7.67
C VAL A 39 11.50 -2.54 7.37
N ALA A 40 12.67 -2.05 7.76
CA ALA A 40 13.09 -0.70 7.42
C ALA A 40 13.33 -0.56 5.90
N LYS A 41 12.69 0.44 5.30
CA LYS A 41 12.94 0.88 3.93
C LYS A 41 14.26 1.65 3.93
N GLY A 42 15.37 0.92 3.87
CA GLY A 42 16.74 1.41 4.09
C GLY A 42 16.99 2.88 3.71
N GLY A 43 17.61 3.62 4.63
CA GLY A 43 17.80 5.07 4.55
C GLY A 43 18.24 5.62 5.91
N ARG A 44 18.35 6.96 6.04
CA ARG A 44 18.64 7.62 7.33
C ARG A 44 17.40 7.80 8.21
N ASP A 45 16.22 7.73 7.61
CA ASP A 45 14.94 7.95 8.30
C ASP A 45 14.29 6.62 8.67
N GLU A 46 13.57 6.58 9.80
CA GLU A 46 12.80 5.42 10.28
C GLU A 46 11.52 5.21 9.46
N VAL A 47 11.68 4.95 8.16
CA VAL A 47 10.58 4.64 7.25
C VAL A 47 10.52 3.13 7.05
N TYR A 48 9.36 2.53 7.27
CA TYR A 48 9.13 1.10 7.05
C TYR A 48 8.69 0.81 5.59
N GLU A 49 8.95 -0.40 5.11
CA GLU A 49 8.46 -0.87 3.81
C GLU A 49 6.94 -1.08 3.91
N PRO A 50 6.10 -0.32 3.19
CA PRO A 50 4.65 -0.51 3.24
C PRO A 50 4.28 -1.78 2.47
N ASP A 51 3.32 -2.53 3.00
CA ASP A 51 2.70 -3.58 2.22
C ASP A 51 1.78 -2.97 1.15
N ALA A 52 2.03 -3.30 -0.12
CA ALA A 52 1.21 -2.84 -1.22
C ALA A 52 -0.18 -3.49 -1.25
N ASP A 53 -0.32 -4.70 -0.69
CA ASP A 53 -1.58 -5.44 -0.69
C ASP A 53 -2.56 -4.94 0.38
N LEU A 54 -2.06 -4.23 1.40
CA LEU A 54 -2.84 -3.64 2.49
C LEU A 54 -3.13 -2.14 2.27
N ARG A 55 -2.80 -1.60 1.10
CA ARG A 55 -3.01 -0.19 0.81
C ARG A 55 -4.48 0.07 0.46
N ASP A 56 -5.09 1.00 1.18
CA ASP A 56 -6.46 1.45 0.91
C ASP A 56 -6.56 2.98 0.80
N PHE A 57 -7.73 3.46 0.38
CA PHE A 57 -8.08 4.88 0.25
C PHE A 57 -9.46 5.16 0.85
N GLU A 58 -9.54 6.23 1.63
CA GLU A 58 -10.81 6.72 2.18
C GLU A 58 -11.32 7.95 1.45
N ASN A 59 -12.63 8.00 1.23
CA ASN A 59 -13.30 9.17 0.66
C ASN A 59 -13.77 10.08 1.79
N VAL A 60 -13.00 11.14 2.05
CA VAL A 60 -13.34 12.14 3.07
C VAL A 60 -14.21 13.24 2.46
N PRO A 61 -15.34 13.63 3.10
CA PRO A 61 -16.12 14.78 2.65
C PRO A 61 -15.24 16.04 2.57
N LEU A 62 -15.36 16.82 1.49
CA LEU A 62 -14.48 17.96 1.23
C LEU A 62 -14.43 19.02 2.34
N LYS A 63 -15.50 19.13 3.15
CA LYS A 63 -15.61 20.10 4.24
C LYS A 63 -15.12 19.56 5.59
N ASP A 64 -14.84 18.26 5.68
CA ASP A 64 -14.33 17.63 6.90
C ASP A 64 -12.80 17.74 6.95
N ASP A 65 -12.26 17.84 8.16
CA ASP A 65 -10.83 17.77 8.39
C ASP A 65 -10.34 16.31 8.26
N ILE A 66 -9.28 16.11 7.47
CA ILE A 66 -8.78 14.77 7.13
C ILE A 66 -8.23 14.06 8.37
N ASP A 67 -7.51 14.77 9.24
CA ASP A 67 -6.88 14.17 10.42
C ASP A 67 -7.96 13.78 11.45
N ALA A 68 -8.95 14.64 11.67
CA ALA A 68 -10.10 14.34 12.52
C ALA A 68 -10.94 13.16 11.99
N PHE A 69 -11.12 13.05 10.68
CA PHE A 69 -11.78 11.90 10.06
C PHE A 69 -10.97 10.62 10.29
N PHE A 70 -9.65 10.65 10.07
CA PHE A 70 -8.77 9.51 10.26
C PHE A 70 -8.81 8.96 11.69
N GLU A 71 -8.74 9.84 12.69
CA GLU A 71 -8.82 9.45 14.11
C GLU A 71 -10.17 8.86 14.50
N ARG A 72 -11.26 9.33 13.87
CA ARG A 72 -12.62 8.89 14.20
C ARG A 72 -13.02 7.60 13.49
N GLU A 73 -12.68 7.47 12.22
CA GLU A 73 -13.20 6.40 11.34
C GLU A 73 -12.15 5.34 11.03
N VAL A 74 -10.86 5.67 10.94
CA VAL A 74 -9.83 4.71 10.50
C VAL A 74 -9.09 4.08 11.68
N ARG A 75 -8.49 4.92 12.52
CA ARG A 75 -7.61 4.48 13.62
C ARG A 75 -8.25 3.48 14.61
N PRO A 76 -9.55 3.58 14.95
CA PRO A 76 -10.19 2.59 15.83
C PRO A 76 -10.30 1.19 15.22
N HIS A 77 -10.27 1.08 13.90
CA HIS A 77 -10.38 -0.18 13.16
C HIS A 77 -9.02 -0.72 12.72
N VAL A 78 -8.08 0.17 12.38
CA VAL A 78 -6.72 -0.19 11.95
C VAL A 78 -5.70 0.64 12.75
N PRO A 79 -5.31 0.18 13.95
CA PRO A 79 -4.50 0.98 14.88
C PRO A 79 -3.09 1.32 14.40
N ASP A 80 -2.54 0.50 13.51
CA ASP A 80 -1.22 0.63 12.89
C ASP A 80 -1.26 1.37 11.54
N ALA A 81 -2.44 1.84 11.11
CA ALA A 81 -2.56 2.62 9.89
C ALA A 81 -1.81 3.95 9.99
N TRP A 82 -1.27 4.39 8.85
CA TRP A 82 -0.70 5.72 8.67
C TRP A 82 -1.10 6.30 7.32
N MET A 83 -1.19 7.63 7.24
CA MET A 83 -1.55 8.33 6.01
C MET A 83 -0.31 8.74 5.21
N ASP A 84 -0.29 8.42 3.93
CA ASP A 84 0.69 8.95 2.97
C ASP A 84 0.15 10.22 2.31
N ARG A 85 0.44 11.37 2.93
CA ARG A 85 -0.08 12.69 2.51
C ARG A 85 0.34 13.10 1.09
N ALA A 86 1.39 12.49 0.54
CA ALA A 86 1.79 12.74 -0.85
C ALA A 86 0.79 12.17 -1.87
N LYS A 87 -0.14 11.30 -1.44
CA LYS A 87 -1.16 10.68 -2.30
C LYS A 87 -2.54 11.32 -2.17
N ASP A 88 -2.70 12.33 -1.33
CA ASP A 88 -3.97 13.05 -1.16
C ASP A 88 -4.42 13.66 -2.50
N LYS A 89 -5.70 13.50 -2.82
CA LYS A 89 -6.31 14.04 -4.04
C LYS A 89 -7.66 14.67 -3.70
N ILE A 90 -7.87 15.89 -4.18
CA ILE A 90 -9.16 16.55 -4.13
C ILE A 90 -9.91 16.23 -5.43
N GLY A 91 -11.09 15.64 -5.29
CA GLY A 91 -11.95 15.25 -6.40
C GLY A 91 -13.41 15.57 -6.12
N TYR A 92 -14.21 15.63 -7.19
CA TYR A 92 -15.66 15.75 -7.13
C TYR A 92 -16.28 14.62 -7.94
N GLU A 93 -17.30 13.98 -7.40
CA GLU A 93 -18.08 12.99 -8.13
C GLU A 93 -19.36 13.64 -8.67
N ILE A 94 -19.59 13.48 -9.98
CA ILE A 94 -20.88 13.82 -10.59
C ILE A 94 -21.57 12.50 -10.91
N ASN A 95 -22.63 12.16 -10.18
CA ASN A 95 -23.37 10.94 -10.44
C ASN A 95 -24.24 11.12 -11.70
N PHE A 96 -23.72 10.65 -12.83
CA PHE A 96 -24.37 10.87 -14.11
C PHE A 96 -25.75 10.20 -14.20
N ASN A 97 -25.89 9.00 -13.65
CA ASN A 97 -27.17 8.29 -13.65
C ASN A 97 -28.20 9.05 -12.82
N ARG A 98 -27.84 9.55 -11.64
CA ARG A 98 -28.75 10.30 -10.78
C ARG A 98 -29.26 11.59 -11.44
N HIS A 99 -28.42 12.29 -12.19
CA HIS A 99 -28.73 13.63 -12.70
C HIS A 99 -29.17 13.66 -14.17
N PHE A 100 -28.71 12.71 -14.99
CA PHE A 100 -28.93 12.75 -16.44
C PHE A 100 -29.67 11.52 -16.97
N TYR A 101 -29.86 10.45 -16.18
CA TYR A 101 -30.65 9.31 -16.64
C TYR A 101 -32.13 9.67 -16.71
N LYS A 102 -32.70 9.54 -17.92
CA LYS A 102 -34.14 9.52 -18.13
C LYS A 102 -34.53 8.11 -18.50
N TYR A 103 -35.31 7.47 -17.64
CA TYR A 103 -35.86 6.14 -17.91
C TYR A 103 -36.63 6.15 -19.23
N THR A 104 -36.30 5.22 -20.12
CA THR A 104 -37.02 5.01 -21.38
C THR A 104 -37.70 3.64 -21.31
N PRO A 105 -39.04 3.57 -21.28
CA PRO A 105 -39.72 2.29 -21.27
C PRO A 105 -39.45 1.51 -22.57
N PRO A 106 -39.33 0.17 -22.50
CA PRO A 106 -39.18 -0.68 -23.67
C PRO A 106 -40.43 -0.63 -24.57
N ARG A 107 -40.23 -0.80 -25.89
CA ARG A 107 -41.26 -0.70 -26.93
C ARG A 107 -42.23 -1.88 -26.94
#